data_AF-A0A328XHS6-F1
#
_entry.id   AF-A0A328XHS6-F1
#
_cell.length_a   1.000
_cell.length_b   1.000
_cell.length_c   1.000
_cell.angle_alpha   90.00
_cell.angle_beta   90.00
_cell.angle_gamma   90.00
#
_symmetry.space_group_name_H-M   'P 1'
#
loop_
_entity.id
_entity.type
_entity.pdbx_description
1 polymer ?
#
loop_
_entity_poly.entity_id
_entity_poly.type
_entity_poly.pdbx_seq_one_letter_code
_entity_poly.pdbx_strand_id
1 'polypeptide(L)'
;MAGHVACRPHCLLIGIFGLTLLAGCSEEDAYFVSAPEITFGSDVAGELTSTSDVNLNDGSRYDAHWLCSGSDAPESGIVRYELDAPFAARLSVFGEQGRWLGSVSSQSDGEPAVLMASADACHLLAVSGKDSSAFGPYHLVADPVPAASDLETGQPLVGRLRDGRTEYPLTLEAPAWVDLALSGDVNLDLSLSGEGVNQQASACAPGEQRLDTYLDAGEYRVMVERSEAAIQATSEPCERHLLTVGGVHRLEVGLNDLSDGRRNAGPLRDGDRITGDLQATSGNAYTLVVEEPSTVTLELRSSDFDTVLSIVGEGSNLVDDDGGNDSDSRLQTVLMPGDYRVEVSSYAEGHGEYSLDASVDAYGGELRNSGTLTLGETFGGNLAGGGNTYRFEVDAVSEVELDLDSSTFDPMLRLYGNGIDLRDDDGGGNNNSLITTVLQPGEYSLDVESYSGTGLYRLRTHQLDFEGRFSNGGEVATGEVVYGRLTSGSNLVYQLVLETARDVVIESTSGSVDTILSLMGNGVSEQNDDAGDMGHGSRIQRYLEPGTYEINVSSYGGNEGSVRLAIGD
;
A
#
# COMPACT_ATOMS: atom_id res chain seq x y z
N MET A 1 -48.56 47.61 -46.90
CA MET A 1 -49.49 47.79 -48.04
C MET A 1 -50.61 46.79 -47.90
N ALA A 2 -51.82 47.25 -48.21
CA ALA A 2 -53.12 46.58 -48.09
C ALA A 2 -53.19 45.14 -48.67
N GLY A 3 -54.12 44.29 -48.27
CA GLY A 3 -55.32 44.60 -47.51
C GLY A 3 -56.23 43.43 -47.16
N HIS A 4 -57.26 43.79 -46.39
CA HIS A 4 -58.49 43.06 -46.23
C HIS A 4 -59.35 43.16 -47.49
N VAL A 5 -60.00 42.06 -47.87
CA VAL A 5 -61.26 42.10 -48.62
C VAL A 5 -62.25 41.18 -47.92
N ALA A 6 -63.35 41.78 -47.50
CA ALA A 6 -64.56 41.15 -47.03
C ALA A 6 -65.48 40.80 -48.22
N CYS A 7 -66.23 39.71 -48.11
CA CYS A 7 -67.53 39.54 -48.78
C CYS A 7 -68.48 38.70 -47.91
N ARG A 8 -69.52 39.37 -47.40
CA ARG A 8 -70.84 38.85 -46.96
C ARG A 8 -71.74 38.70 -48.22
N PRO A 9 -73.04 38.35 -48.10
CA PRO A 9 -73.76 37.34 -47.30
C PRO A 9 -74.70 36.50 -48.23
N HIS A 10 -75.54 35.59 -47.72
CA HIS A 10 -76.96 35.49 -48.11
C HIS A 10 -77.77 34.64 -47.11
N CYS A 11 -78.93 35.18 -46.75
CA CYS A 11 -79.95 34.66 -45.84
C CYS A 11 -80.53 33.30 -46.26
N LEU A 12 -80.95 32.49 -45.28
CA LEU A 12 -82.36 32.14 -45.15
C LEU A 12 -82.71 31.80 -43.69
N LEU A 13 -83.78 32.43 -43.20
CA LEU A 13 -84.46 32.14 -41.94
C LEU A 13 -85.32 30.87 -42.03
N ILE A 14 -85.75 30.39 -40.84
CA ILE A 14 -86.80 29.42 -40.45
C ILE A 14 -86.10 28.26 -39.72
N GLY A 15 -86.08 28.11 -38.40
CA GLY A 15 -87.04 28.49 -37.35
C GLY A 15 -87.64 27.21 -36.79
N ILE A 16 -87.12 26.69 -35.67
CA ILE A 16 -87.78 25.69 -34.79
C ILE A 16 -87.14 25.79 -33.40
N PHE A 17 -88.01 25.90 -32.38
CA PHE A 17 -87.71 25.75 -30.95
C PHE A 17 -87.01 24.40 -30.68
N GLY A 18 -85.92 24.40 -29.90
CA GLY A 18 -85.30 23.16 -29.44
C GLY A 18 -84.33 23.40 -28.29
N LEU A 19 -84.72 22.95 -27.10
CA LEU A 19 -83.92 22.65 -25.91
C LEU A 19 -82.44 23.09 -25.93
N THR A 20 -82.10 24.07 -25.08
CA THR A 20 -80.74 24.22 -24.56
C THR A 20 -80.42 23.02 -23.64
N LEU A 21 -79.82 21.99 -24.21
CA LEU A 21 -79.00 21.04 -23.46
C LEU A 21 -77.70 21.76 -23.08
N LEU A 22 -77.63 22.23 -21.84
CA LEU A 22 -76.34 22.49 -21.18
C LEU A 22 -75.69 21.11 -20.97
N ALA A 23 -75.02 20.60 -22.00
CA ALA A 23 -73.99 19.60 -21.80
C ALA A 23 -72.82 20.35 -21.16
N GLY A 24 -72.63 20.15 -19.86
CA GLY A 24 -71.34 20.43 -19.24
C GLY A 24 -70.33 19.49 -19.88
N CYS A 25 -69.47 20.03 -20.75
CA CYS A 25 -68.21 19.38 -21.04
C CYS A 25 -67.42 19.42 -19.72
N SER A 26 -67.38 18.30 -19.00
CA SER A 26 -66.22 18.04 -18.17
C SER A 26 -65.05 17.90 -19.15
N GLU A 27 -64.07 18.80 -19.07
CA GLU A 27 -62.75 18.53 -19.60
C GLU A 27 -62.24 17.32 -18.82
N GLU A 28 -62.50 16.11 -19.33
CA GLU A 28 -61.70 14.93 -18.99
C GLU A 28 -60.33 15.17 -19.63
N ASP A 29 -59.26 15.10 -18.83
CA ASP A 29 -57.89 15.17 -19.34
C ASP A 29 -57.74 14.12 -20.45
N ALA A 30 -57.61 14.58 -21.69
CA ALA A 30 -57.68 13.71 -22.85
C ALA A 30 -56.35 12.95 -23.00
N TYR A 31 -56.24 11.79 -22.35
CA TYR A 31 -55.18 10.83 -22.60
C TYR A 31 -55.11 10.47 -24.09
N PHE A 32 -53.90 10.41 -24.64
CA PHE A 32 -53.70 10.08 -26.07
C PHE A 32 -54.05 8.60 -26.40
N VAL A 33 -54.12 7.75 -25.37
CA VAL A 33 -54.53 6.34 -25.43
C VAL A 33 -55.45 6.04 -24.25
N SER A 34 -56.54 5.31 -24.50
CA SER A 34 -57.41 4.79 -23.44
C SER A 34 -56.77 3.55 -22.81
N ALA A 35 -56.54 3.60 -21.50
CA ALA A 35 -55.99 2.51 -20.70
C ALA A 35 -56.51 2.63 -19.25
N PRO A 36 -56.55 1.54 -18.47
CA PRO A 36 -56.88 1.61 -17.05
C PRO A 36 -55.90 2.50 -16.28
N GLU A 37 -56.40 3.26 -15.33
CA GLU A 37 -55.58 4.05 -14.41
C GLU A 37 -55.30 3.26 -13.13
N ILE A 38 -54.03 3.26 -12.71
CA ILE A 38 -53.53 2.62 -11.50
C ILE A 38 -52.81 3.67 -10.67
N THR A 39 -53.05 3.62 -9.35
CA THR A 39 -52.37 4.50 -8.40
C THR A 39 -50.87 4.24 -8.37
N PHE A 40 -50.09 5.29 -8.59
CA PHE A 40 -48.64 5.27 -8.51
C PHE A 40 -48.17 4.73 -7.15
N GLY A 41 -47.28 3.74 -7.16
CA GLY A 41 -46.80 3.02 -5.98
C GLY A 41 -47.53 1.71 -5.71
N SER A 42 -48.57 1.37 -6.48
CA SER A 42 -49.26 0.08 -6.39
C SER A 42 -48.70 -0.93 -7.38
N ASP A 43 -48.76 -2.22 -7.04
CA ASP A 43 -48.45 -3.30 -7.97
C ASP A 43 -49.35 -3.24 -9.21
N VAL A 44 -48.79 -3.54 -10.37
CA VAL A 44 -49.55 -3.70 -11.62
C VAL A 44 -49.60 -5.17 -11.99
N ALA A 45 -50.78 -5.70 -12.28
CA ALA A 45 -50.94 -7.08 -12.74
C ALA A 45 -51.74 -7.11 -14.04
N GLY A 46 -51.32 -7.97 -14.98
CA GLY A 46 -51.98 -8.15 -16.26
C GLY A 46 -51.68 -9.51 -16.87
N GLU A 47 -52.28 -9.78 -18.03
CA GLU A 47 -52.02 -11.00 -18.81
C GLU A 47 -51.99 -10.67 -20.30
N LEU A 48 -50.90 -11.03 -20.98
CA LEU A 48 -50.82 -10.95 -22.42
C LEU A 48 -51.47 -12.19 -23.03
N THR A 49 -52.54 -11.99 -23.79
CA THR A 49 -53.34 -13.05 -24.42
C THR A 49 -53.47 -12.82 -25.93
N SER A 50 -54.03 -13.79 -26.65
CA SER A 50 -54.33 -13.65 -28.08
C SER A 50 -55.38 -12.57 -28.40
N THR A 51 -56.10 -12.09 -27.38
CA THR A 51 -57.07 -10.98 -27.49
C THR A 51 -56.51 -9.63 -27.10
N SER A 52 -55.31 -9.56 -26.50
CA SER A 52 -54.64 -8.28 -26.20
C SER A 52 -54.31 -7.52 -27.48
N ASP A 53 -54.17 -6.20 -27.37
CA ASP A 53 -53.86 -5.35 -28.52
C ASP A 53 -52.51 -5.73 -29.15
N VAL A 54 -52.40 -5.48 -30.46
CA VAL A 54 -51.22 -5.86 -31.25
C VAL A 54 -50.37 -4.63 -31.52
N ASN A 55 -49.09 -4.72 -31.20
CA ASN A 55 -48.10 -3.78 -31.67
C ASN A 55 -47.92 -3.97 -33.19
N LEU A 56 -48.37 -2.99 -33.97
CA LEU A 56 -48.36 -3.06 -35.43
C LEU A 56 -46.95 -3.07 -36.05
N ASN A 57 -45.93 -2.69 -35.29
CA ASN A 57 -44.55 -2.66 -35.78
C ASN A 57 -43.89 -4.05 -35.81
N ASP A 58 -44.13 -4.87 -34.79
CA ASP A 58 -43.43 -6.16 -34.60
C ASP A 58 -44.36 -7.35 -34.36
N GLY A 59 -45.67 -7.14 -34.29
CA GLY A 59 -46.68 -8.17 -34.09
C GLY A 59 -46.76 -8.72 -32.66
N SER A 60 -46.00 -8.16 -31.71
CA SER A 60 -46.11 -8.49 -30.29
C SER A 60 -47.47 -8.08 -29.71
N ARG A 61 -47.87 -8.71 -28.61
CA ARG A 61 -49.01 -8.25 -27.81
C ARG A 61 -48.56 -7.25 -26.78
N TYR A 62 -49.43 -6.29 -26.45
CA TYR A 62 -49.19 -5.37 -25.36
C TYR A 62 -50.43 -5.18 -24.49
N ASP A 63 -50.17 -4.80 -23.24
CA ASP A 63 -51.13 -4.25 -22.29
C ASP A 63 -50.59 -2.91 -21.78
N ALA A 64 -51.46 -1.97 -21.41
CA ALA A 64 -51.06 -0.63 -21.02
C ALA A 64 -51.88 -0.09 -19.85
N HIS A 65 -51.22 0.65 -18.96
CA HIS A 65 -51.80 1.23 -17.74
C HIS A 65 -51.29 2.65 -17.54
N TRP A 66 -52.18 3.56 -17.14
CA TRP A 66 -51.82 4.91 -16.70
C TRP A 66 -51.40 4.86 -15.24
N LEU A 67 -50.14 5.19 -14.96
CA LEU A 67 -49.60 5.36 -13.62
C LEU A 67 -49.71 6.83 -13.22
N CYS A 68 -50.64 7.13 -12.33
CA CYS A 68 -50.94 8.49 -11.89
C CYS A 68 -50.84 8.63 -10.38
N SER A 69 -50.37 9.80 -9.92
CA SER A 69 -50.25 10.10 -8.50
C SER A 69 -51.63 10.12 -7.84
N GLY A 70 -51.79 9.39 -6.74
CA GLY A 70 -53.00 9.35 -5.94
C GLY A 70 -52.78 9.88 -4.52
N SER A 71 -53.82 9.88 -3.69
CA SER A 71 -53.74 10.29 -2.28
C SER A 71 -52.81 9.42 -1.44
N ASP A 72 -52.56 8.19 -1.88
CA ASP A 72 -51.74 7.18 -1.20
C ASP A 72 -50.34 7.03 -1.82
N ALA A 73 -49.88 8.02 -2.60
CA ALA A 73 -48.56 8.00 -3.20
C ALA A 73 -47.46 7.98 -2.11
N PRO A 74 -46.38 7.20 -2.31
CA PRO A 74 -45.33 7.05 -1.31
C PRO A 74 -44.60 8.37 -1.02
N GLU A 75 -44.29 8.60 0.26
CA GLU A 75 -43.62 9.83 0.73
C GLU A 75 -42.25 10.05 0.08
N SER A 76 -41.57 8.97 -0.35
CA SER A 76 -40.29 9.06 -1.06
C SER A 76 -40.41 9.74 -2.43
N GLY A 77 -41.61 9.71 -3.04
CA GLY A 77 -41.87 10.23 -4.38
C GLY A 77 -41.19 9.47 -5.52
N ILE A 78 -40.48 8.37 -5.22
CA ILE A 78 -39.79 7.49 -6.18
C ILE A 78 -40.22 6.04 -5.92
N VAL A 79 -40.58 5.32 -7.00
CA VAL A 79 -40.97 3.91 -6.94
C VAL A 79 -40.20 3.13 -7.99
N ARG A 80 -39.69 1.98 -7.59
CA ARG A 80 -39.10 0.94 -8.44
C ARG A 80 -40.17 -0.09 -8.76
N TYR A 81 -40.44 -0.33 -10.05
CA TYR A 81 -41.32 -1.38 -10.54
C TYR A 81 -40.46 -2.45 -11.20
N GLU A 82 -40.44 -3.64 -10.63
CA GLU A 82 -39.74 -4.80 -11.18
C GLU A 82 -40.71 -5.71 -11.92
N LEU A 83 -40.42 -6.02 -13.18
CA LEU A 83 -41.24 -6.93 -13.97
C LEU A 83 -40.94 -8.39 -13.63
N ASP A 84 -41.93 -9.10 -13.11
CA ASP A 84 -42.01 -10.54 -13.00
C ASP A 84 -42.93 -11.10 -14.10
N ALA A 85 -42.35 -11.88 -15.02
CA ALA A 85 -43.08 -12.53 -16.10
C ALA A 85 -42.36 -13.81 -16.57
N PRO A 86 -43.08 -14.89 -16.94
CA PRO A 86 -42.47 -16.13 -17.44
C PRO A 86 -42.03 -16.04 -18.92
N PHE A 87 -41.98 -14.84 -19.48
CA PHE A 87 -41.63 -14.57 -20.87
C PHE A 87 -40.77 -13.31 -20.98
N ALA A 88 -39.95 -13.24 -22.03
CA ALA A 88 -39.20 -12.02 -22.32
C ALA A 88 -40.16 -10.91 -22.76
N ALA A 89 -40.03 -9.74 -22.14
CA ALA A 89 -40.96 -8.64 -22.30
C ALA A 89 -40.21 -7.31 -22.45
N ARG A 90 -40.93 -6.26 -22.86
CA ARG A 90 -40.44 -4.90 -22.95
C ARG A 90 -41.40 -3.96 -22.23
N LEU A 91 -40.86 -3.19 -21.29
CA LEU A 91 -41.52 -2.05 -20.67
C LEU A 91 -41.25 -0.81 -21.52
N SER A 92 -42.29 -0.10 -21.91
CA SER A 92 -42.19 1.19 -22.61
C SER A 92 -42.99 2.24 -21.88
N VAL A 93 -42.40 3.42 -21.68
CA VAL A 93 -43.04 4.50 -20.93
C VAL A 93 -43.24 5.72 -21.81
N PHE A 94 -44.42 6.31 -21.71
CA PHE A 94 -44.80 7.53 -22.41
C PHE A 94 -45.30 8.58 -21.42
N GLY A 95 -45.06 9.86 -21.72
CA GLY A 95 -45.69 10.97 -21.01
C GLY A 95 -47.15 11.16 -21.41
N GLU A 96 -47.87 12.01 -20.68
CA GLU A 96 -49.31 12.31 -20.85
C GLU A 96 -49.72 12.66 -22.28
N GLN A 97 -48.84 13.34 -23.03
CA GLN A 97 -49.08 13.79 -24.40
C GLN A 97 -48.57 12.80 -25.48
N GLY A 98 -48.18 11.58 -25.09
CA GLY A 98 -47.68 10.55 -26.01
C GLY A 98 -46.21 10.65 -26.38
N ARG A 99 -45.43 11.51 -25.69
CA ARG A 99 -43.97 11.55 -25.86
C ARG A 99 -43.36 10.27 -25.29
N TRP A 100 -42.64 9.53 -26.12
CA TRP A 100 -41.87 8.37 -25.67
C TRP A 100 -40.73 8.80 -24.74
N LEU A 101 -40.65 8.19 -23.56
CA LEU A 101 -39.65 8.48 -22.53
C LEU A 101 -38.52 7.44 -22.49
N GLY A 102 -38.82 6.21 -22.91
CA GLY A 102 -37.82 5.15 -23.02
C GLY A 102 -38.44 3.76 -23.01
N SER A 103 -37.57 2.75 -23.14
CA SER A 103 -37.94 1.36 -22.95
C SER A 103 -36.79 0.54 -22.39
N VAL A 104 -37.13 -0.56 -21.72
CA VAL A 104 -36.21 -1.57 -21.20
C VAL A 104 -36.81 -2.94 -21.46
N SER A 105 -35.98 -3.95 -21.72
CA SER A 105 -36.45 -5.30 -22.04
C SER A 105 -35.87 -6.33 -21.07
N SER A 106 -36.69 -7.28 -20.65
CA SER A 106 -36.26 -8.45 -19.88
C SER A 106 -35.95 -9.62 -20.80
N GLN A 107 -35.18 -10.58 -20.30
CA GLN A 107 -35.04 -11.91 -20.89
C GLN A 107 -35.78 -12.93 -20.02
N SER A 108 -36.18 -14.08 -20.58
CA SER A 108 -36.94 -15.10 -19.85
C SER A 108 -36.17 -15.73 -18.68
N ASP A 109 -34.84 -15.78 -18.79
CA ASP A 109 -33.93 -16.40 -17.81
C ASP A 109 -32.80 -15.43 -17.39
N GLY A 110 -33.03 -14.12 -17.54
CA GLY A 110 -32.05 -13.07 -17.24
C GLY A 110 -32.55 -12.05 -16.23
N GLU A 111 -31.82 -10.93 -16.11
CA GLU A 111 -32.21 -9.85 -15.20
C GLU A 111 -33.59 -9.27 -15.56
N PRO A 112 -34.44 -8.98 -14.56
CA PRO A 112 -35.76 -8.42 -14.78
C PRO A 112 -35.66 -6.99 -15.33
N ALA A 113 -36.65 -6.61 -16.13
CA ALA A 113 -36.78 -5.22 -16.58
C ALA A 113 -37.27 -4.36 -15.41
N VAL A 114 -36.53 -3.30 -15.09
CA VAL A 114 -36.87 -2.41 -13.98
C VAL A 114 -37.23 -1.03 -14.50
N LEU A 115 -38.34 -0.48 -14.00
CA LEU A 115 -38.72 0.93 -14.16
C LEU A 115 -38.56 1.67 -12.84
N MET A 116 -37.79 2.74 -12.78
CA MET A 116 -37.81 3.70 -11.69
C MET A 116 -38.49 4.98 -12.14
N ALA A 117 -39.56 5.36 -11.46
CA ALA A 117 -40.36 6.53 -11.83
C ALA A 117 -40.60 7.42 -10.62
N SER A 118 -41.03 8.65 -10.89
CA SER A 118 -41.46 9.60 -9.87
C SER A 118 -42.92 10.00 -10.06
N ALA A 119 -43.58 10.42 -8.97
CA ALA A 119 -45.02 10.70 -8.97
C ALA A 119 -45.41 12.10 -9.54
N ASP A 120 -44.49 12.78 -10.23
CA ASP A 120 -44.69 14.19 -10.63
C ASP A 120 -45.59 14.39 -11.84
N ALA A 121 -45.79 13.35 -12.65
CA ALA A 121 -46.62 13.36 -13.84
C ALA A 121 -47.24 11.98 -14.06
N CYS A 122 -48.37 11.93 -14.77
CA CYS A 122 -48.92 10.66 -15.20
C CYS A 122 -48.07 10.05 -16.32
N HIS A 123 -47.83 8.74 -16.21
CA HIS A 123 -47.04 7.98 -17.17
C HIS A 123 -47.87 6.83 -17.74
N LEU A 124 -47.93 6.68 -19.06
CA LEU A 124 -48.46 5.48 -19.67
C LEU A 124 -47.36 4.41 -19.69
N LEU A 125 -47.56 3.35 -18.92
CA LEU A 125 -46.71 2.17 -18.91
C LEU A 125 -47.32 1.11 -19.83
N ALA A 126 -46.60 0.74 -20.88
CA ALA A 126 -46.95 -0.37 -21.75
C ALA A 126 -46.03 -1.57 -21.50
N VAL A 127 -46.62 -2.73 -21.23
CA VAL A 127 -45.93 -4.02 -21.13
C VAL A 127 -46.19 -4.78 -22.42
N SER A 128 -45.14 -5.10 -23.16
CA SER A 128 -45.23 -5.81 -24.44
C SER A 128 -44.40 -7.08 -24.43
N GLY A 129 -44.86 -8.11 -25.16
CA GLY A 129 -44.05 -9.30 -25.41
C GLY A 129 -42.82 -8.96 -26.26
N LYS A 130 -41.71 -9.70 -26.10
CA LYS A 130 -40.52 -9.55 -26.98
C LYS A 130 -40.84 -9.92 -28.44
N ASP A 131 -41.78 -10.83 -28.64
CA ASP A 131 -42.26 -11.27 -29.95
C ASP A 131 -43.76 -11.65 -29.92
N SER A 132 -44.28 -12.12 -31.05
CA SER A 132 -45.70 -12.48 -31.23
C SER A 132 -46.13 -13.77 -30.50
N SER A 133 -45.20 -14.49 -29.88
CA SER A 133 -45.45 -15.72 -29.11
C SER A 133 -45.39 -15.54 -27.59
N ALA A 134 -45.00 -14.35 -27.12
CA ALA A 134 -44.94 -14.01 -25.70
C ALA A 134 -46.36 -13.76 -25.13
N PHE A 135 -46.89 -14.77 -24.47
CA PHE A 135 -48.17 -14.76 -23.75
C PHE A 135 -47.98 -15.22 -22.32
N GLY A 136 -48.82 -14.72 -21.42
CA GLY A 136 -48.84 -15.15 -20.02
C GLY A 136 -49.10 -14.00 -19.05
N PRO A 137 -49.26 -14.33 -17.76
CA PRO A 137 -49.43 -13.33 -16.71
C PRO A 137 -48.13 -12.56 -16.49
N TYR A 138 -48.26 -11.31 -16.06
CA TYR A 138 -47.14 -10.50 -15.59
C TYR A 138 -47.53 -9.71 -14.35
N HIS A 139 -46.53 -9.42 -13.52
CA HIS A 139 -46.63 -8.56 -12.36
C HIS A 139 -45.52 -7.51 -12.40
N LEU A 140 -45.84 -6.27 -12.15
CA LEU A 140 -44.85 -5.24 -11.82
C LEU A 140 -44.95 -4.98 -10.33
N VAL A 141 -43.97 -5.47 -9.59
CA VAL A 141 -43.91 -5.33 -8.13
C VAL A 141 -43.40 -3.93 -7.81
N ALA A 142 -44.21 -3.14 -7.12
CA ALA A 142 -43.90 -1.78 -6.73
C ALA A 142 -43.16 -1.75 -5.39
N ASP A 143 -41.96 -1.16 -5.40
CA ASP A 143 -41.10 -0.99 -4.24
C ASP A 143 -40.74 0.49 -4.09
N PRO A 144 -41.28 1.19 -3.06
CA PRO A 144 -40.92 2.57 -2.78
C PRO A 144 -39.46 2.70 -2.36
N VAL A 145 -38.68 3.49 -3.10
CA VAL A 145 -37.24 3.67 -2.83
C VAL A 145 -37.00 5.07 -2.28
N PRO A 146 -36.29 5.24 -1.15
CA PRO A 146 -35.92 6.56 -0.66
C PRO A 146 -34.90 7.23 -1.58
N ALA A 147 -35.04 8.53 -1.80
CA ALA A 147 -34.00 9.32 -2.45
C ALA A 147 -32.84 9.53 -1.46
N ALA A 148 -31.61 9.27 -1.91
CA ALA A 148 -30.39 9.54 -1.14
C ALA A 148 -29.71 10.83 -1.62
N SER A 149 -29.14 11.57 -0.68
CA SER A 149 -28.34 12.78 -0.95
C SER A 149 -26.84 12.54 -0.88
N ASP A 150 -26.43 11.47 -0.20
CA ASP A 150 -25.04 11.23 0.17
C ASP A 150 -24.52 10.04 -0.64
N LEU A 151 -23.42 10.27 -1.34
CA LEU A 151 -22.81 9.28 -2.23
C LEU A 151 -21.89 8.38 -1.42
N GLU A 152 -22.27 7.11 -1.26
CA GLU A 152 -21.48 6.10 -0.57
C GLU A 152 -20.86 5.13 -1.58
N THR A 153 -19.56 4.85 -1.42
CA THR A 153 -18.86 3.87 -2.25
C THR A 153 -19.48 2.48 -2.12
N GLY A 154 -19.65 1.78 -3.24
CA GLY A 154 -20.16 0.41 -3.30
C GLY A 154 -21.67 0.30 -3.07
N GLN A 155 -22.38 1.43 -2.86
CA GLN A 155 -23.84 1.46 -2.74
C GLN A 155 -24.45 2.31 -3.87
N PRO A 156 -25.53 1.83 -4.51
CA PRO A 156 -26.25 2.61 -5.49
C PRO A 156 -27.02 3.75 -4.82
N LEU A 157 -26.69 4.98 -5.19
CA LEU A 157 -27.47 6.16 -4.85
C LEU A 157 -28.65 6.27 -5.82
N VAL A 158 -29.87 6.38 -5.31
CA VAL A 158 -31.05 6.78 -6.10
C VAL A 158 -31.34 8.24 -5.82
N GLY A 159 -31.24 9.07 -6.85
CA GLY A 159 -31.46 10.51 -6.78
C GLY A 159 -32.62 10.96 -7.66
N ARG A 160 -32.99 12.24 -7.51
CA ARG A 160 -33.99 12.88 -8.37
C ARG A 160 -33.63 14.33 -8.65
N LEU A 161 -33.53 14.70 -9.92
CA LEU A 161 -33.29 16.07 -10.36
C LEU A 161 -34.54 16.93 -10.14
N ARG A 162 -34.46 17.90 -9.23
CA ARG A 162 -35.50 18.93 -9.03
C ARG A 162 -35.21 20.21 -9.82
N ASP A 163 -33.98 20.71 -9.75
CA ASP A 163 -33.58 22.01 -10.32
C ASP A 163 -32.69 21.88 -11.57
N GLY A 164 -32.81 20.76 -12.29
CA GLY A 164 -32.04 20.50 -13.52
C GLY A 164 -30.57 20.13 -13.30
N ARG A 165 -30.07 20.17 -12.06
CA ARG A 165 -28.75 19.65 -11.66
C ARG A 165 -28.74 19.19 -10.21
N THR A 166 -27.82 18.31 -9.86
CA THR A 166 -27.53 17.87 -8.49
C THR A 166 -26.04 17.56 -8.36
N GLU A 167 -25.46 17.95 -7.22
CA GLU A 167 -24.06 17.72 -6.89
C GLU A 167 -23.97 16.75 -5.70
N TYR A 168 -23.08 15.78 -5.82
CA TYR A 168 -22.77 14.79 -4.80
C TYR A 168 -21.30 14.94 -4.39
N PRO A 169 -21.02 15.21 -3.10
CA PRO A 169 -19.64 15.22 -2.62
C PRO A 169 -19.07 13.80 -2.64
N LEU A 170 -17.80 13.69 -3.02
CA LEU A 170 -17.01 12.44 -2.98
C LEU A 170 -15.68 12.75 -2.30
N THR A 171 -15.47 12.18 -1.12
CA THR A 171 -14.21 12.32 -0.37
C THR A 171 -13.40 11.04 -0.51
N LEU A 172 -12.13 11.16 -0.89
CA LEU A 172 -11.18 10.05 -0.97
C LEU A 172 -10.10 10.20 0.12
N GLU A 173 -10.00 9.21 1.00
CA GLU A 173 -8.97 9.17 2.06
C GLU A 173 -7.58 8.82 1.53
N ALA A 174 -7.54 8.09 0.41
CA ALA A 174 -6.35 7.69 -0.31
C ALA A 174 -6.61 7.80 -1.81
N PRO A 175 -5.57 7.91 -2.65
CA PRO A 175 -5.76 7.81 -4.10
C PRO A 175 -6.48 6.50 -4.47
N ALA A 176 -7.25 6.51 -5.56
CA ALA A 176 -8.02 5.35 -6.03
C ALA A 176 -8.36 5.45 -7.52
N TRP A 177 -8.61 4.30 -8.15
CA TRP A 177 -9.34 4.25 -9.41
C TRP A 177 -10.85 4.29 -9.11
N VAL A 178 -11.52 5.32 -9.63
CA VAL A 178 -12.93 5.58 -9.40
C VAL A 178 -13.74 5.22 -10.63
N ASP A 179 -14.66 4.29 -10.45
CA ASP A 179 -15.65 3.90 -11.44
C ASP A 179 -16.99 4.57 -11.11
N LEU A 180 -17.42 5.52 -11.94
CA LEU A 180 -18.74 6.12 -11.85
C LEU A 180 -19.67 5.54 -12.92
N ALA A 181 -20.83 5.08 -12.49
CA ALA A 181 -21.87 4.57 -13.36
C ALA A 181 -23.19 5.32 -13.12
N LEU A 182 -23.70 6.00 -14.14
CA LEU A 182 -25.01 6.65 -14.11
C LEU A 182 -26.00 5.90 -15.01
N SER A 183 -27.15 5.56 -14.44
CA SER A 183 -28.35 5.12 -15.15
C SER A 183 -29.48 6.12 -14.93
N GLY A 184 -29.93 6.77 -16.00
CA GLY A 184 -30.80 7.95 -15.91
C GLY A 184 -31.61 8.25 -17.18
N ASP A 185 -32.29 9.40 -17.17
CA ASP A 185 -32.98 9.90 -18.37
C ASP A 185 -31.93 10.14 -19.49
N VAL A 186 -32.34 9.96 -20.75
CA VAL A 186 -31.44 10.06 -21.93
C VAL A 186 -30.78 11.43 -22.13
N ASN A 187 -31.22 12.44 -21.38
CA ASN A 187 -30.73 13.81 -21.42
C ASN A 187 -30.04 14.22 -20.11
N LEU A 188 -29.63 13.26 -19.28
CA LEU A 188 -28.74 13.52 -18.17
C LEU A 188 -27.28 13.46 -18.62
N ASP A 189 -26.43 14.13 -17.88
CA ASP A 189 -25.00 14.27 -18.10
C ASP A 189 -24.29 14.07 -16.75
N LEU A 190 -23.29 13.20 -16.72
CA LEU A 190 -22.48 12.89 -15.54
C LEU A 190 -21.08 13.47 -15.68
N SER A 191 -20.71 14.41 -14.81
CA SER A 191 -19.35 14.97 -14.76
C SER A 191 -18.72 14.82 -13.38
N LEU A 192 -17.40 14.86 -13.34
CA LEU A 192 -16.57 14.80 -12.14
C LEU A 192 -15.61 15.98 -12.13
N SER A 193 -15.54 16.70 -11.02
CA SER A 193 -14.62 17.83 -10.85
C SER A 193 -14.01 17.91 -9.44
N GLY A 194 -12.75 18.36 -9.33
CA GLY A 194 -12.03 18.50 -8.07
C GLY A 194 -10.51 18.38 -8.28
N GLU A 195 -9.69 19.02 -7.44
CA GLU A 195 -8.21 18.90 -7.47
C GLU A 195 -7.55 18.91 -8.87
N GLY A 196 -7.95 19.85 -9.75
CA GLY A 196 -7.42 19.95 -11.12
C GLY A 196 -8.02 18.96 -12.14
N VAL A 197 -8.87 18.04 -11.69
CA VAL A 197 -9.68 17.16 -12.52
C VAL A 197 -10.98 17.85 -12.94
N ASN A 198 -11.30 17.75 -14.22
CA ASN A 198 -12.59 18.13 -14.79
C ASN A 198 -12.88 17.20 -15.97
N GLN A 199 -13.70 16.18 -15.74
CA GLN A 199 -13.96 15.11 -16.69
C GLN A 199 -15.45 14.88 -16.88
N GLN A 200 -15.79 14.46 -18.10
CA GLN A 200 -17.14 14.13 -18.51
C GLN A 200 -17.23 12.62 -18.74
N ALA A 201 -18.27 11.98 -18.21
CA ALA A 201 -18.54 10.59 -18.48
C ALA A 201 -18.89 10.37 -19.95
N SER A 202 -18.56 9.18 -20.46
CA SER A 202 -18.93 8.77 -21.82
C SER A 202 -20.24 7.97 -21.78
N ALA A 203 -21.15 8.25 -22.71
CA ALA A 203 -22.34 7.43 -22.88
C ALA A 203 -21.99 6.09 -23.53
N CYS A 204 -22.51 5.00 -22.98
CA CYS A 204 -22.38 3.64 -23.52
C CYS A 204 -23.72 3.10 -24.05
N ALA A 205 -24.84 3.61 -23.55
CA ALA A 205 -26.19 3.37 -24.09
C ALA A 205 -27.08 4.59 -23.79
N PRO A 206 -28.26 4.73 -24.42
CA PRO A 206 -29.17 5.84 -24.10
C PRO A 206 -29.55 5.85 -22.62
N GLY A 207 -29.16 6.90 -21.89
CA GLY A 207 -29.38 7.02 -20.44
C GLY A 207 -28.35 6.31 -19.57
N GLU A 208 -27.33 5.67 -20.16
CA GLU A 208 -26.24 5.00 -19.43
C GLU A 208 -24.91 5.70 -19.72
N GLN A 209 -24.21 6.11 -18.66
CA GLN A 209 -22.90 6.74 -18.74
C GLN A 209 -21.91 6.05 -17.80
N ARG A 210 -20.64 6.07 -18.21
CA ARG A 210 -19.50 5.52 -17.45
C ARG A 210 -18.35 6.51 -17.45
N LEU A 211 -17.72 6.68 -16.30
CA LEU A 211 -16.44 7.38 -16.15
C LEU A 211 -15.53 6.50 -15.30
N ASP A 212 -14.38 6.17 -15.83
CA ASP A 212 -13.31 5.44 -15.14
C ASP A 212 -12.12 6.39 -15.08
N THR A 213 -11.66 6.72 -13.87
CA THR A 213 -10.55 7.65 -13.72
C THR A 213 -9.78 7.50 -12.42
N TYR A 214 -8.48 7.75 -12.48
CA TYR A 214 -7.62 7.86 -11.31
C TYR A 214 -7.83 9.21 -10.63
N LEU A 215 -8.03 9.18 -9.31
CA LEU A 215 -8.11 10.36 -8.45
C LEU A 215 -7.13 10.21 -7.28
N ASP A 216 -6.47 11.31 -6.91
CA ASP A 216 -5.69 11.39 -5.68
C ASP A 216 -6.61 11.48 -4.44
N ALA A 217 -6.03 11.38 -3.24
CA ALA A 217 -6.77 11.67 -2.01
C ALA A 217 -7.23 13.13 -2.01
N GLY A 218 -8.49 13.38 -1.69
CA GLY A 218 -9.04 14.74 -1.75
C GLY A 218 -10.55 14.80 -1.81
N GLU A 219 -11.04 16.01 -2.09
CA GLU A 219 -12.46 16.32 -2.16
C GLU A 219 -12.88 16.56 -3.62
N TYR A 220 -13.83 15.76 -4.08
CA TYR A 220 -14.36 15.80 -5.43
C TYR A 220 -15.87 16.04 -5.42
N ARG A 221 -16.38 16.45 -6.58
CA ARG A 221 -17.81 16.63 -6.83
C ARG A 221 -18.22 15.85 -8.06
N VAL A 222 -19.14 14.92 -7.86
CA VAL A 222 -19.86 14.23 -8.92
C VAL A 222 -21.13 15.03 -9.22
N MET A 223 -21.29 15.50 -10.44
CA MET A 223 -22.42 16.32 -10.86
C MET A 223 -23.26 15.54 -11.86
N VAL A 224 -24.58 15.52 -11.61
CA VAL A 224 -25.58 15.01 -12.54
C VAL A 224 -26.46 16.18 -12.96
N GLU A 225 -26.47 16.53 -14.25
CA GLU A 225 -27.25 17.63 -14.77
C GLU A 225 -28.01 17.29 -16.05
N ARG A 226 -29.04 18.09 -16.36
CA ARG A 226 -29.82 17.94 -17.58
C ARG A 226 -29.11 18.67 -18.72
N SER A 227 -28.74 17.93 -19.76
CA SER A 227 -28.19 18.46 -21.00
C SER A 227 -29.25 18.63 -22.07
N GLU A 228 -29.16 19.71 -22.86
CA GLU A 228 -30.01 19.94 -24.04
C GLU A 228 -29.52 19.15 -25.26
N ALA A 229 -28.27 18.66 -25.24
CA ALA A 229 -27.69 17.86 -26.30
C ALA A 229 -27.85 16.37 -25.98
N ALA A 230 -28.36 15.59 -26.95
CA ALA A 230 -28.37 14.14 -26.82
C ALA A 230 -26.93 13.63 -26.86
N ILE A 231 -26.45 13.04 -25.76
CA ILE A 231 -25.12 12.43 -25.69
C ILE A 231 -25.16 11.16 -26.55
N GLN A 232 -24.34 11.11 -27.60
CA GLN A 232 -24.20 9.92 -28.44
C GLN A 232 -23.26 8.93 -27.77
N ALA A 233 -23.56 7.63 -27.91
CA ALA A 233 -22.67 6.60 -27.38
C ALA A 233 -21.32 6.63 -28.10
N THR A 234 -20.23 6.80 -27.36
CA THR A 234 -18.86 6.91 -27.90
C THR A 234 -17.92 5.82 -27.39
N SER A 235 -18.37 5.00 -26.43
CA SER A 235 -17.61 3.89 -25.83
C SER A 235 -18.19 2.52 -26.21
N GLU A 236 -17.60 1.44 -25.68
CA GLU A 236 -18.17 0.10 -25.80
C GLU A 236 -19.61 0.05 -25.27
N PRO A 237 -20.54 -0.59 -25.99
CA PRO A 237 -21.95 -0.59 -25.61
C PRO A 237 -22.17 -1.35 -24.30
N CYS A 238 -22.90 -0.73 -23.36
CA CYS A 238 -23.31 -1.35 -22.10
C CYS A 238 -24.77 -1.84 -22.19
N GLU A 239 -25.10 -2.90 -21.45
CA GLU A 239 -26.49 -3.36 -21.35
C GLU A 239 -27.32 -2.45 -20.44
N ARG A 240 -28.58 -2.22 -20.81
CA ARG A 240 -29.53 -1.42 -20.05
C ARG A 240 -30.65 -2.30 -19.49
N HIS A 241 -30.67 -2.45 -18.17
CA HIS A 241 -31.70 -3.19 -17.43
C HIS A 241 -32.60 -2.29 -16.56
N LEU A 242 -32.28 -0.98 -16.52
CA LEU A 242 -33.02 0.04 -15.79
C LEU A 242 -33.53 1.13 -16.74
N LEU A 243 -34.84 1.39 -16.70
CA LEU A 243 -35.46 2.57 -17.27
C LEU A 243 -35.79 3.53 -16.12
N THR A 244 -35.23 4.73 -16.15
CA THR A 244 -35.65 5.81 -15.25
C THR A 244 -36.54 6.79 -16.00
N VAL A 245 -37.50 7.38 -15.30
CA VAL A 245 -38.33 8.49 -15.80
C VAL A 245 -38.62 9.50 -14.69
N GLY A 246 -38.99 10.72 -15.08
CA GLY A 246 -39.40 11.75 -14.12
C GLY A 246 -38.23 12.34 -13.36
N GLY A 247 -37.05 12.43 -14.01
CA GLY A 247 -35.82 12.99 -13.43
C GLY A 247 -35.16 12.11 -12.38
N VAL A 248 -35.58 10.85 -12.24
CA VAL A 248 -34.93 9.88 -11.36
C VAL A 248 -33.64 9.40 -12.01
N HIS A 249 -32.61 9.16 -11.20
CA HIS A 249 -31.36 8.56 -11.65
C HIS A 249 -30.80 7.64 -10.57
N ARG A 250 -30.01 6.66 -11.01
CA ARG A 250 -29.20 5.79 -10.17
C ARG A 250 -27.73 6.06 -10.47
N LEU A 251 -26.96 6.35 -9.43
CA LEU A 251 -25.53 6.60 -9.50
C LEU A 251 -24.80 5.57 -8.64
N GLU A 252 -23.80 4.90 -9.19
CA GLU A 252 -22.94 3.97 -8.48
C GLU A 252 -21.49 4.46 -8.54
N VAL A 253 -20.78 4.29 -7.42
CA VAL A 253 -19.35 4.59 -7.30
C VAL A 253 -18.63 3.33 -6.87
N GLY A 254 -17.76 2.81 -7.73
CA GLY A 254 -16.76 1.81 -7.38
C GLY A 254 -15.45 2.50 -7.01
N LEU A 255 -14.79 1.99 -5.96
CA LEU A 255 -13.39 2.28 -5.70
C LEU A 255 -12.63 0.97 -5.86
N ASN A 256 -11.69 0.94 -6.80
CA ASN A 256 -10.77 -0.17 -6.94
C ASN A 256 -9.54 0.12 -6.06
N ASP A 257 -9.18 -0.85 -5.20
CA ASP A 257 -7.98 -0.75 -4.35
C ASP A 257 -6.72 -0.70 -5.22
N LEU A 258 -5.76 0.11 -4.80
CA LEU A 258 -4.52 0.39 -5.51
C LEU A 258 -3.43 -0.67 -5.31
N SER A 259 -3.77 -1.81 -4.70
CA SER A 259 -2.85 -2.94 -4.59
C SER A 259 -2.44 -3.44 -5.96
N ASP A 260 -3.32 -3.32 -6.97
CA ASP A 260 -2.99 -3.50 -8.37
C ASP A 260 -3.40 -2.26 -9.16
N GLY A 261 -2.65 -1.89 -10.19
CA GLY A 261 -3.07 -0.88 -11.18
C GLY A 261 -2.19 0.37 -11.27
N ARG A 262 -2.71 1.41 -11.93
CA ARG A 262 -1.89 2.54 -12.38
C ARG A 262 -1.76 3.66 -11.35
N ARG A 263 -0.54 4.02 -10.93
CA ARG A 263 -0.23 5.20 -10.08
C ARG A 263 1.26 5.55 -10.01
N ASN A 264 1.56 6.81 -9.70
CA ASN A 264 2.91 7.38 -9.61
C ASN A 264 3.35 7.76 -8.18
N ALA A 265 2.51 7.50 -7.18
CA ALA A 265 2.79 7.82 -5.78
C ALA A 265 1.92 6.99 -4.81
N GLY A 266 2.07 7.28 -3.51
CA GLY A 266 1.24 6.73 -2.43
C GLY A 266 1.90 5.57 -1.67
N PRO A 267 1.16 4.92 -0.75
CA PRO A 267 1.72 3.86 0.10
C PRO A 267 1.99 2.57 -0.70
N LEU A 268 3.10 1.89 -0.43
CA LEU A 268 3.36 0.53 -0.85
C LEU A 268 2.96 -0.43 0.26
N ARG A 269 2.32 -1.55 -0.13
CA ARG A 269 1.92 -2.64 0.75
C ARG A 269 2.51 -3.95 0.25
N ASP A 270 2.50 -4.97 1.11
CA ASP A 270 2.85 -6.32 0.70
C ASP A 270 1.93 -6.80 -0.44
N GLY A 271 2.53 -7.28 -1.52
CA GLY A 271 1.84 -7.80 -2.69
C GLY A 271 1.44 -6.76 -3.74
N ASP A 272 1.74 -5.47 -3.54
CA ASP A 272 1.38 -4.42 -4.50
C ASP A 272 2.04 -4.67 -5.87
N ARG A 273 1.28 -4.51 -6.96
CA ARG A 273 1.75 -4.53 -8.36
C ARG A 273 1.28 -3.30 -9.11
N ILE A 274 2.16 -2.33 -9.18
CA ILE A 274 1.84 -0.99 -9.67
C ILE A 274 2.32 -0.84 -11.09
N THR A 275 1.54 -0.18 -11.93
CA THR A 275 2.01 0.37 -13.20
C THR A 275 2.13 1.89 -13.05
N GLY A 276 3.30 2.46 -13.29
CA GLY A 276 3.49 3.90 -13.28
C GLY A 276 3.88 4.46 -14.63
N ASP A 277 3.88 5.78 -14.75
CA ASP A 277 4.37 6.52 -15.90
C ASP A 277 5.35 7.59 -15.39
N LEU A 278 6.62 7.44 -15.73
CA LEU A 278 7.67 8.38 -15.35
C LEU A 278 7.68 9.54 -16.35
N GLN A 279 7.44 10.75 -15.86
CA GLN A 279 7.54 11.97 -16.66
C GLN A 279 8.99 12.44 -16.73
N ALA A 280 9.39 13.03 -17.86
CA ALA A 280 10.76 13.48 -18.08
C ALA A 280 11.19 14.48 -16.98
N THR A 281 12.35 14.24 -16.37
CA THR A 281 13.01 15.07 -15.33
C THR A 281 12.41 15.06 -13.92
N SER A 282 11.40 14.23 -13.64
CA SER A 282 10.83 14.07 -12.29
C SER A 282 10.76 12.61 -11.89
N GLY A 283 11.30 12.26 -10.72
CA GLY A 283 11.10 10.95 -10.10
C GLY A 283 9.68 10.79 -9.56
N ASN A 284 9.20 9.56 -9.54
CA ASN A 284 7.94 9.16 -8.89
C ASN A 284 8.27 8.62 -7.50
N ALA A 285 7.43 8.94 -6.50
CA ALA A 285 7.77 8.65 -5.11
C ALA A 285 6.62 8.04 -4.33
N TYR A 286 6.94 6.94 -3.66
CA TYR A 286 6.05 6.15 -2.84
C TYR A 286 6.51 6.16 -1.37
N THR A 287 5.60 5.79 -0.48
CA THR A 287 5.89 5.65 0.95
C THR A 287 5.76 4.18 1.36
N LEU A 288 6.70 3.67 2.14
CA LEU A 288 6.66 2.32 2.69
C LEU A 288 6.76 2.42 4.21
N VAL A 289 5.77 1.89 4.91
CA VAL A 289 5.77 1.82 6.38
C VAL A 289 6.11 0.39 6.78
N VAL A 290 7.11 0.24 7.65
CA VAL A 290 7.55 -1.06 8.17
C VAL A 290 7.26 -1.08 9.66
N GLU A 291 6.40 -1.98 10.12
CA GLU A 291 5.95 -2.02 11.53
C GLU A 291 6.87 -2.88 12.42
N GLU A 292 7.47 -3.91 11.84
CA GLU A 292 8.40 -4.83 12.45
C GLU A 292 9.55 -5.13 11.48
N PRO A 293 10.74 -5.58 11.94
CA PRO A 293 11.83 -5.92 11.04
C PRO A 293 11.33 -6.82 9.91
N SER A 294 11.51 -6.40 8.66
CA SER A 294 10.90 -7.04 7.49
C SER A 294 11.91 -7.18 6.35
N THR A 295 11.89 -8.32 5.67
CA THR A 295 12.53 -8.50 4.38
C THR A 295 11.68 -7.80 3.32
N VAL A 296 12.21 -6.74 2.73
CA VAL A 296 11.56 -5.95 1.69
C VAL A 296 12.21 -6.28 0.35
N THR A 297 11.39 -6.69 -0.61
CA THR A 297 11.78 -6.86 -2.00
C THR A 297 10.98 -5.89 -2.86
N LEU A 298 11.67 -5.04 -3.62
CA LEU A 298 11.08 -4.14 -4.60
C LEU A 298 11.69 -4.46 -5.97
N GLU A 299 10.83 -4.67 -6.95
CA GLU A 299 11.23 -4.99 -8.32
C GLU A 299 10.66 -3.93 -9.26
N LEU A 300 11.54 -3.13 -9.87
CA LEU A 300 11.19 -2.06 -10.77
C LEU A 300 11.59 -2.46 -12.19
N ARG A 301 10.64 -2.40 -13.14
CA ARG A 301 10.85 -2.83 -14.52
C ARG A 301 10.34 -1.81 -15.51
N SER A 302 11.06 -1.61 -16.61
CA SER A 302 10.58 -0.78 -17.72
C SER A 302 11.18 -1.21 -19.04
N SER A 303 10.36 -1.25 -20.09
CA SER A 303 10.85 -1.37 -21.47
C SER A 303 11.19 -0.02 -22.11
N ASP A 304 10.81 1.08 -21.48
CA ASP A 304 10.88 2.43 -22.04
C ASP A 304 12.13 3.19 -21.57
N PHE A 305 12.67 2.84 -20.40
CA PHE A 305 13.87 3.46 -19.83
C PHE A 305 14.67 2.51 -18.94
N ASP A 306 15.93 2.88 -18.72
CA ASP A 306 16.85 2.24 -17.76
C ASP A 306 16.50 2.67 -16.34
N THR A 307 16.09 1.71 -15.51
CA THR A 307 15.42 1.98 -14.24
C THR A 307 16.40 2.30 -13.12
N VAL A 308 16.00 3.17 -12.19
CA VAL A 308 16.75 3.43 -10.95
C VAL A 308 15.76 3.47 -9.80
N LEU A 309 15.99 2.60 -8.82
CA LEU A 309 15.20 2.48 -7.61
C LEU A 309 16.01 2.92 -6.40
N SER A 310 15.42 3.75 -5.53
CA SER A 310 16.03 4.11 -4.25
C SER A 310 15.07 3.97 -3.08
N ILE A 311 15.62 3.64 -1.90
CA ILE A 311 14.92 3.60 -0.62
C ILE A 311 15.68 4.50 0.36
N VAL A 312 14.99 5.48 0.94
CA VAL A 312 15.54 6.42 1.92
C VAL A 312 14.62 6.51 3.13
N GLY A 313 15.15 6.26 4.34
CA GLY A 313 14.39 6.31 5.58
C GLY A 313 15.11 5.60 6.72
N GLU A 314 14.90 6.02 7.97
CA GLU A 314 15.49 5.38 9.17
C GLU A 314 17.00 5.07 9.06
N GLY A 315 17.78 6.02 8.55
CA GLY A 315 19.24 5.86 8.37
C GLY A 315 19.65 4.96 7.20
N SER A 316 18.69 4.39 6.47
CA SER A 316 18.89 3.64 5.23
C SER A 316 18.93 4.58 4.04
N ASN A 317 19.89 4.35 3.14
CA ASN A 317 19.98 5.01 1.84
C ASN A 317 20.49 3.99 0.81
N LEU A 318 19.54 3.30 0.16
CA LEU A 318 19.81 2.21 -0.76
C LEU A 318 19.45 2.66 -2.17
N VAL A 319 20.28 2.31 -3.15
CA VAL A 319 20.05 2.60 -4.57
C VAL A 319 20.44 1.36 -5.35
N ASP A 320 19.62 1.01 -6.33
CA ASP A 320 19.88 -0.05 -7.30
C ASP A 320 19.37 0.38 -8.67
N ASP A 321 20.15 0.11 -9.71
CA ASP A 321 19.82 0.43 -11.10
C ASP A 321 19.77 -0.83 -11.99
N ASP A 322 20.59 -1.84 -11.71
CA ASP A 322 20.73 -3.05 -12.55
C ASP A 322 20.67 -4.39 -11.79
N GLY A 323 20.14 -4.40 -10.56
CA GLY A 323 20.03 -5.61 -9.74
C GLY A 323 19.01 -6.65 -10.24
N GLY A 324 18.19 -6.29 -11.23
CA GLY A 324 17.17 -7.13 -11.86
C GLY A 324 17.65 -7.84 -13.14
N ASN A 325 16.72 -8.07 -14.07
CA ASN A 325 17.07 -8.60 -15.40
C ASN A 325 17.33 -7.43 -16.37
N ASP A 326 18.30 -7.57 -17.26
CA ASP A 326 18.67 -6.53 -18.23
C ASP A 326 19.03 -5.19 -17.56
N SER A 327 18.18 -4.16 -17.67
CA SER A 327 18.34 -2.82 -17.05
C SER A 327 17.25 -2.53 -16.01
N ASP A 328 16.62 -3.58 -15.50
CA ASP A 328 15.62 -3.51 -14.43
C ASP A 328 16.33 -3.44 -13.06
N SER A 329 15.80 -2.67 -12.12
CA SER A 329 16.29 -2.59 -10.75
C SER A 329 15.58 -3.60 -9.85
N ARG A 330 16.32 -4.17 -8.89
CA ARG A 330 15.78 -5.05 -7.85
C ARG A 330 16.50 -4.84 -6.52
N LEU A 331 15.79 -4.23 -5.57
CA LEU A 331 16.26 -4.12 -4.19
C LEU A 331 15.68 -5.25 -3.33
N GLN A 332 16.54 -6.02 -2.69
CA GLN A 332 16.15 -6.98 -1.64
C GLN A 332 16.99 -6.73 -0.39
N THR A 333 16.34 -6.32 0.69
CA THR A 333 17.02 -5.92 1.93
C THR A 333 16.16 -6.22 3.15
N VAL A 334 16.71 -6.08 4.35
CA VAL A 334 15.93 -6.08 5.60
C VAL A 334 15.80 -4.64 6.08
N LEU A 335 14.58 -4.15 6.22
CA LEU A 335 14.29 -2.84 6.78
C LEU A 335 13.86 -2.99 8.24
N MET A 336 14.31 -2.05 9.08
CA MET A 336 13.87 -1.95 10.47
C MET A 336 12.53 -1.22 10.52
N PRO A 337 11.82 -1.23 11.67
CA PRO A 337 10.59 -0.47 11.80
C PRO A 337 10.79 1.02 11.55
N GLY A 338 9.89 1.62 10.77
CA GLY A 338 9.81 3.05 10.52
C GLY A 338 9.30 3.40 9.12
N ASP A 339 9.52 4.67 8.74
CA ASP A 339 8.95 5.27 7.53
C ASP A 339 10.03 5.42 6.44
N TYR A 340 9.73 4.89 5.26
CA TYR A 340 10.63 4.89 4.11
C TYR A 340 10.00 5.60 2.92
N ARG A 341 10.83 6.35 2.20
CA ARG A 341 10.53 6.89 0.87
C ARG A 341 11.15 5.98 -0.18
N VAL A 342 10.33 5.48 -1.09
CA VAL A 342 10.78 4.71 -2.26
C VAL A 342 10.67 5.62 -3.49
N GLU A 343 11.77 5.82 -4.21
CA GLU A 343 11.79 6.69 -5.38
C GLU A 343 12.17 5.91 -6.63
N VAL A 344 11.34 6.07 -7.67
CA VAL A 344 11.51 5.54 -9.01
C VAL A 344 12.01 6.66 -9.91
N SER A 345 13.12 6.42 -10.59
CA SER A 345 13.72 7.34 -11.55
C SER A 345 14.38 6.59 -12.69
N SER A 346 15.07 7.29 -13.58
CA SER A 346 15.80 6.70 -14.70
C SER A 346 17.28 7.07 -14.64
N TYR A 347 18.16 6.16 -15.09
CA TYR A 347 19.62 6.38 -15.05
C TYR A 347 20.07 7.54 -15.96
N ALA A 348 19.30 7.82 -17.02
CA ALA A 348 19.48 8.95 -17.93
C ALA A 348 18.18 9.76 -18.08
N GLU A 349 18.03 10.56 -19.14
CA GLU A 349 16.76 11.24 -19.47
C GLU A 349 15.75 10.27 -20.09
N GLY A 350 15.28 9.31 -19.29
CA GLY A 350 14.23 8.35 -19.62
C GLY A 350 12.85 8.83 -19.18
N HIS A 351 11.81 8.37 -19.87
CA HIS A 351 10.40 8.58 -19.52
C HIS A 351 9.58 7.45 -20.15
N GLY A 352 8.40 7.20 -19.61
CA GLY A 352 7.50 6.15 -20.09
C GLY A 352 7.00 5.26 -18.96
N GLU A 353 6.43 4.12 -19.34
CA GLU A 353 5.75 3.23 -18.42
C GLU A 353 6.73 2.36 -17.63
N TYR A 354 6.39 2.05 -16.38
CA TYR A 354 7.11 1.06 -15.58
C TYR A 354 6.14 0.19 -14.77
N SER A 355 6.61 -0.96 -14.32
CA SER A 355 5.96 -1.75 -13.27
C SER A 355 6.80 -1.76 -12.00
N LEU A 356 6.16 -1.63 -10.84
CA LEU A 356 6.78 -1.73 -9.52
C LEU A 356 6.03 -2.80 -8.70
N ASP A 357 6.70 -3.91 -8.41
CA ASP A 357 6.18 -4.96 -7.53
C ASP A 357 6.81 -4.83 -6.13
N ALA A 358 6.01 -4.94 -5.08
CA ALA A 358 6.47 -4.89 -3.68
C ALA A 358 6.10 -6.15 -2.91
N SER A 359 7.07 -6.70 -2.18
CA SER A 359 6.92 -7.82 -1.24
C SER A 359 7.51 -7.40 0.10
N VAL A 360 6.74 -7.55 1.17
CA VAL A 360 7.15 -7.18 2.54
C VAL A 360 6.83 -8.36 3.45
N ASP A 361 7.86 -9.13 3.77
CA ASP A 361 7.75 -10.31 4.61
C ASP A 361 8.40 -10.06 5.98
N ALA A 362 7.71 -10.41 7.06
CA ALA A 362 8.28 -10.32 8.40
C ALA A 362 9.61 -11.10 8.48
N TYR A 363 10.63 -10.46 9.05
CA TYR A 363 11.93 -11.10 9.25
C TYR A 363 11.87 -12.01 10.47
N GLY A 364 12.03 -13.32 10.27
CA GLY A 364 11.87 -14.32 11.33
C GLY A 364 12.96 -14.36 12.42
N GLY A 365 13.93 -13.44 12.41
CA GLY A 365 15.00 -13.35 13.39
C GLY A 365 14.91 -12.11 14.29
N GLU A 366 15.61 -12.13 15.42
CA GLU A 366 15.69 -10.98 16.31
C GLU A 366 16.80 -10.04 15.84
N LEU A 367 16.40 -8.86 15.34
CA LEU A 367 17.31 -7.79 14.93
C LEU A 367 17.20 -6.60 15.86
N ARG A 368 18.35 -6.05 16.24
CA ARG A 368 18.45 -4.84 17.05
C ARG A 368 19.57 -3.95 16.52
N ASN A 369 19.26 -2.72 16.15
CA ASN A 369 20.24 -1.75 15.62
C ASN A 369 20.67 -0.68 16.62
N SER A 370 20.07 -0.65 17.81
CA SER A 370 20.47 0.27 18.87
C SER A 370 19.91 -0.16 20.23
N GLY A 371 20.27 0.58 21.27
CA GLY A 371 19.67 0.47 22.60
C GLY A 371 20.53 -0.30 23.60
N THR A 372 19.90 -0.85 24.62
CA THR A 372 20.60 -1.57 25.69
C THR A 372 21.05 -2.95 25.21
N LEU A 373 22.31 -3.27 25.48
CA LEU A 373 22.97 -4.54 25.24
C LEU A 373 23.15 -5.26 26.59
N THR A 374 22.82 -6.54 26.64
CA THR A 374 23.12 -7.41 27.78
C THR A 374 24.33 -8.25 27.41
N LEU A 375 25.41 -8.16 28.19
CA LEU A 375 26.58 -9.00 27.93
C LEU A 375 26.25 -10.49 28.13
N GLY A 376 26.82 -11.34 27.30
CA GLY A 376 26.54 -12.79 27.28
C GLY A 376 25.48 -13.19 26.24
N GLU A 377 24.95 -12.24 25.46
CA GLU A 377 23.96 -12.51 24.42
C GLU A 377 24.57 -12.54 23.01
N THR A 378 23.85 -13.18 22.08
CA THR A 378 24.14 -13.17 20.63
C THR A 378 22.88 -12.72 19.90
N PHE A 379 23.00 -11.73 19.03
CA PHE A 379 21.86 -11.20 18.27
C PHE A 379 22.31 -10.66 16.90
N GLY A 380 21.35 -10.43 16.01
CA GLY A 380 21.61 -9.84 14.70
C GLY A 380 21.34 -8.33 14.66
N GLY A 381 21.93 -7.65 13.69
CA GLY A 381 21.55 -6.29 13.32
C GLY A 381 21.70 -6.08 11.82
N ASN A 382 21.22 -4.94 11.33
CA ASN A 382 21.39 -4.51 9.95
C ASN A 382 22.05 -3.12 9.90
N LEU A 383 23.23 -3.01 9.33
CA LEU A 383 23.90 -1.73 9.15
C LEU A 383 23.45 -1.10 7.83
N ALA A 384 22.70 0.01 7.86
CA ALA A 384 22.09 0.61 6.67
C ALA A 384 22.76 1.93 6.19
N GLY A 385 23.90 2.28 6.78
CA GLY A 385 24.75 3.41 6.37
C GLY A 385 25.18 4.30 7.54
N GLY A 386 24.30 4.51 8.53
CA GLY A 386 24.68 5.03 9.85
C GLY A 386 25.22 3.91 10.75
N GLY A 387 26.17 4.22 11.62
CA GLY A 387 26.65 3.27 12.64
C GLY A 387 25.54 2.89 13.61
N ASN A 388 25.55 1.64 14.09
CA ASN A 388 24.61 1.14 15.08
C ASN A 388 25.24 1.22 16.48
N THR A 389 24.60 1.94 17.41
CA THR A 389 25.16 2.17 18.75
C THR A 389 24.37 1.43 19.83
N TYR A 390 25.10 0.67 20.65
CA TYR A 390 24.59 -0.03 21.82
C TYR A 390 25.18 0.54 23.11
N ARG A 391 24.48 0.32 24.22
CA ARG A 391 24.94 0.71 25.57
C ARG A 391 24.82 -0.47 26.54
N PHE A 392 25.81 -0.66 27.39
CA PHE A 392 25.76 -1.69 28.42
C PHE A 392 26.49 -1.24 29.68
N GLU A 393 26.09 -1.81 30.81
CA GLU A 393 26.69 -1.58 32.12
C GLU A 393 27.52 -2.81 32.53
N VAL A 394 28.62 -2.55 33.23
CA VAL A 394 29.45 -3.56 33.87
C VAL A 394 29.41 -3.31 35.38
N ASP A 395 28.96 -4.28 36.17
CA ASP A 395 28.80 -4.10 37.64
C ASP A 395 30.08 -4.38 38.43
N ALA A 396 30.95 -5.22 37.90
CA ALA A 396 32.19 -5.69 38.52
C ALA A 396 33.29 -5.79 37.46
N VAL A 397 34.56 -5.71 37.87
CA VAL A 397 35.68 -5.89 36.94
C VAL A 397 35.51 -7.20 36.17
N SER A 398 35.45 -7.14 34.85
CA SER A 398 35.10 -8.29 34.00
C SER A 398 35.99 -8.33 32.76
N GLU A 399 36.33 -9.53 32.30
CA GLU A 399 36.89 -9.74 30.96
C GLU A 399 35.73 -9.83 29.97
N VAL A 400 35.80 -9.07 28.88
CA VAL A 400 34.74 -8.95 27.88
C VAL A 400 35.31 -9.24 26.52
N GLU A 401 34.58 -10.05 25.75
CA GLU A 401 34.84 -10.35 24.36
C GLU A 401 33.64 -9.93 23.52
N LEU A 402 33.90 -9.14 22.47
CA LEU A 402 32.91 -8.59 21.55
C LEU A 402 33.30 -9.01 20.13
N ASP A 403 32.55 -9.95 19.57
CA ASP A 403 32.78 -10.56 18.25
C ASP A 403 31.69 -10.08 17.29
N LEU A 404 32.08 -9.36 16.24
CA LEU A 404 31.20 -8.84 15.20
C LEU A 404 31.53 -9.53 13.87
N ASP A 405 30.58 -10.33 13.38
CA ASP A 405 30.68 -11.01 12.09
C ASP A 405 29.67 -10.47 11.06
N SER A 406 30.14 -10.30 9.82
CA SER A 406 29.29 -9.96 8.67
C SER A 406 29.78 -10.65 7.40
N SER A 407 28.85 -11.12 6.57
CA SER A 407 29.15 -11.66 5.24
C SER A 407 28.84 -10.68 4.10
N THR A 408 28.26 -9.51 4.41
CA THR A 408 27.79 -8.56 3.39
C THR A 408 28.56 -7.24 3.41
N PHE A 409 29.34 -6.98 4.46
CA PHE A 409 30.18 -5.78 4.58
C PHE A 409 31.44 -6.08 5.40
N ASP A 410 32.39 -5.13 5.41
CA ASP A 410 33.64 -5.18 6.17
C ASP A 410 33.42 -4.51 7.54
N PRO A 411 33.21 -5.27 8.63
CA PRO A 411 32.82 -4.74 9.93
C PRO A 411 33.94 -4.01 10.69
N MET A 412 33.55 -3.01 11.47
CA MET A 412 34.42 -2.31 12.42
C MET A 412 33.68 -2.15 13.75
N LEU A 413 34.33 -2.54 14.86
CA LEU A 413 33.85 -2.29 16.21
C LEU A 413 34.57 -1.11 16.84
N ARG A 414 33.82 -0.31 17.60
CA ARG A 414 34.40 0.68 18.51
C ARG A 414 33.78 0.60 19.89
N LEU A 415 34.58 0.27 20.89
CA LEU A 415 34.20 0.24 22.30
C LEU A 415 34.75 1.48 23.03
N TYR A 416 33.88 2.27 23.66
CA TYR A 416 34.30 3.45 24.40
C TYR A 416 33.47 3.70 25.66
N GLY A 417 34.09 4.30 26.66
CA GLY A 417 33.50 4.53 27.98
C GLY A 417 34.54 4.42 29.09
N ASN A 418 34.34 5.14 30.20
CA ASN A 418 35.21 5.09 31.39
C ASN A 418 36.72 5.24 31.10
N GLY A 419 37.09 6.08 30.12
CA GLY A 419 38.48 6.34 29.74
C GLY A 419 39.10 5.32 28.78
N ILE A 420 38.30 4.38 28.26
CA ILE A 420 38.66 3.45 27.20
C ILE A 420 38.08 3.96 25.87
N ASP A 421 38.85 3.81 24.78
CA ASP A 421 38.42 3.95 23.38
C ASP A 421 39.25 2.95 22.57
N LEU A 422 38.64 1.81 22.22
CA LEU A 422 39.24 0.71 21.47
C LEU A 422 38.50 0.55 20.15
N ARG A 423 39.25 0.21 19.10
CA ARG A 423 38.72 -0.05 17.76
C ARG A 423 39.37 -1.30 17.19
N ASP A 424 38.60 -2.07 16.45
CA ASP A 424 39.08 -3.26 15.75
C ASP A 424 38.22 -3.51 14.50
N ASP A 425 38.85 -3.77 13.36
CA ASP A 425 38.21 -4.15 12.09
C ASP A 425 38.57 -5.56 11.61
N ASP A 426 39.72 -6.13 12.00
CA ASP A 426 40.21 -7.39 11.43
C ASP A 426 40.62 -8.47 12.44
N GLY A 427 40.46 -8.21 13.75
CA GLY A 427 40.89 -9.09 14.84
C GLY A 427 40.15 -10.43 14.94
N GLY A 428 38.96 -10.56 14.35
CA GLY A 428 38.11 -11.77 14.36
C GLY A 428 38.37 -12.75 13.21
N GLY A 429 39.24 -12.38 12.25
CA GLY A 429 39.54 -13.19 11.07
C GLY A 429 38.48 -13.10 9.97
N ASN A 430 38.86 -13.38 8.72
CA ASN A 430 38.04 -13.09 7.52
C ASN A 430 37.51 -11.65 7.47
N ASN A 431 38.33 -10.68 7.92
CA ASN A 431 37.94 -9.26 8.03
C ASN A 431 36.80 -9.00 9.04
N ASN A 432 36.57 -9.89 10.00
CA ASN A 432 35.63 -9.65 11.09
C ASN A 432 36.32 -8.96 12.27
N SER A 433 35.56 -8.28 13.13
CA SER A 433 36.11 -7.56 14.28
C SER A 433 36.00 -8.37 15.57
N LEU A 434 37.02 -8.30 16.42
CA LEU A 434 37.07 -8.92 17.74
C LEU A 434 37.76 -8.00 18.75
N ILE A 435 37.01 -7.52 19.75
CA ILE A 435 37.57 -6.78 20.89
C ILE A 435 37.56 -7.68 22.12
N THR A 436 38.75 -8.03 22.63
CA THR A 436 38.93 -8.67 23.94
C THR A 436 39.62 -7.71 24.92
N THR A 437 38.98 -7.39 26.05
CA THR A 437 39.53 -6.43 27.03
C THR A 437 38.99 -6.66 28.43
N VAL A 438 39.60 -6.01 29.43
CA VAL A 438 39.09 -5.98 30.80
C VAL A 438 38.45 -4.64 31.09
N LEU A 439 37.18 -4.66 31.50
CA LEU A 439 36.40 -3.47 31.82
C LEU A 439 36.28 -3.29 33.33
N GLN A 440 36.35 -2.03 33.77
CA GLN A 440 36.03 -1.65 35.14
C GLN A 440 34.51 -1.44 35.27
N PRO A 441 33.96 -1.41 36.50
CA PRO A 441 32.55 -1.12 36.67
C PRO A 441 32.15 0.24 36.08
N GLY A 442 31.04 0.26 35.35
CA GLY A 442 30.42 1.47 34.80
C GLY A 442 29.82 1.26 33.41
N GLU A 443 29.49 2.38 32.76
CA GLU A 443 28.78 2.42 31.48
C GLU A 443 29.72 2.44 30.28
N TYR A 444 29.37 1.67 29.26
CA TYR A 444 30.10 1.57 28.00
C TYR A 444 29.16 1.71 26.80
N SER A 445 29.71 2.19 25.70
CA SER A 445 29.04 2.27 24.40
C SER A 445 29.84 1.49 23.37
N LEU A 446 29.11 0.76 22.52
CA LEU A 446 29.65 -0.06 21.45
C LEU A 446 29.04 0.40 20.14
N ASP A 447 29.86 0.94 19.25
CA ASP A 447 29.46 1.29 17.89
C ASP A 447 29.84 0.14 16.95
N VAL A 448 28.87 -0.28 16.13
CA VAL A 448 29.06 -1.12 14.95
C VAL A 448 29.09 -0.21 13.74
N GLU A 449 30.23 -0.18 13.07
CA GLU A 449 30.51 0.60 11.87
C GLU A 449 30.89 -0.35 10.72
N SER A 450 31.07 0.20 9.52
CA SER A 450 31.70 -0.51 8.41
C SER A 450 32.88 0.26 7.86
N TYR A 451 33.92 -0.48 7.47
CA TYR A 451 34.98 0.08 6.63
C TYR A 451 34.47 0.27 5.19
N SER A 452 33.68 -0.70 4.70
CA SER A 452 32.96 -0.60 3.42
C SER A 452 31.72 -1.51 3.41
N GLY A 453 30.69 -1.11 2.65
CA GLY A 453 29.45 -1.89 2.50
C GLY A 453 28.43 -1.66 3.62
N THR A 454 27.29 -2.33 3.48
CA THR A 454 26.15 -2.32 4.41
C THR A 454 25.51 -3.73 4.47
N GLY A 455 24.62 -3.96 5.42
CA GLY A 455 23.81 -5.18 5.50
C GLY A 455 23.83 -5.85 6.87
N LEU A 456 23.44 -7.13 6.88
CA LEU A 456 23.24 -7.89 8.10
C LEU A 456 24.56 -8.26 8.77
N TYR A 457 24.59 -8.16 10.10
CA TYR A 457 25.68 -8.67 10.94
C TYR A 457 25.12 -9.47 12.11
N ARG A 458 26.03 -10.17 12.79
CA ARG A 458 25.78 -10.82 14.07
C ARG A 458 26.81 -10.33 15.08
N LEU A 459 26.33 -9.92 16.25
CA LEU A 459 27.17 -9.56 17.39
C LEU A 459 27.05 -10.64 18.46
N ARG A 460 28.17 -11.23 18.86
CA ARG A 460 28.29 -12.12 20.01
C ARG A 460 29.03 -11.39 21.12
N THR A 461 28.49 -11.47 22.34
CA THR A 461 29.13 -10.87 23.51
C THR A 461 29.35 -11.94 24.57
N HIS A 462 30.54 -11.94 25.16
CA HIS A 462 30.86 -12.78 26.30
C HIS A 462 31.40 -11.92 27.43
N GLN A 463 30.97 -12.25 28.64
CA GLN A 463 31.49 -11.66 29.88
C GLN A 463 31.96 -12.79 30.77
N LEU A 464 33.20 -12.67 31.24
CA LEU A 464 33.83 -13.57 32.18
C LEU A 464 34.23 -12.80 33.43
N ASP A 465 34.13 -13.46 34.58
CA ASP A 465 34.64 -12.91 35.83
C ASP A 465 36.14 -12.69 35.71
N PHE A 466 36.61 -11.54 36.19
CA PHE A 466 38.03 -11.23 36.18
C PHE A 466 38.75 -12.01 37.30
N GLU A 467 39.50 -13.06 36.92
CA GLU A 467 40.30 -13.87 37.84
C GLU A 467 41.78 -13.44 37.96
N GLY A 468 42.15 -12.33 37.30
CA GLY A 468 43.54 -11.85 37.27
C GLY A 468 43.87 -10.75 38.27
N ARG A 469 45.05 -10.14 38.09
CA ARG A 469 45.39 -8.84 38.70
C ARG A 469 46.06 -7.90 37.71
N PHE A 470 45.95 -6.60 37.97
CA PHE A 470 46.68 -5.60 37.21
C PHE A 470 48.09 -5.40 37.77
N SER A 471 49.10 -5.53 36.93
CA SER A 471 50.49 -5.26 37.31
C SER A 471 51.38 -5.07 36.09
N ASN A 472 52.32 -4.12 36.16
CA ASN A 472 53.30 -3.92 35.09
C ASN A 472 54.63 -4.67 35.34
N GLY A 473 54.68 -5.50 36.38
CA GLY A 473 55.84 -6.30 36.72
C GLY A 473 55.77 -6.90 38.13
N GLY A 474 56.86 -7.56 38.54
CA GLY A 474 56.98 -8.17 39.87
C GLY A 474 56.83 -9.70 39.87
N GLU A 475 56.71 -10.29 41.04
CA GLU A 475 56.65 -11.75 41.19
C GLU A 475 55.34 -12.30 40.64
N VAL A 476 55.41 -13.47 40.00
CA VAL A 476 54.29 -14.22 39.43
C VAL A 476 54.45 -15.70 39.74
N ALA A 477 53.33 -16.40 39.90
CA ALA A 477 53.28 -17.85 40.11
C ALA A 477 52.60 -18.58 38.95
N THR A 478 52.77 -19.89 38.88
CA THR A 478 51.96 -20.70 37.97
C THR A 478 50.50 -20.73 38.41
N GLY A 479 49.59 -20.81 37.45
CA GLY A 479 48.15 -20.60 37.61
C GLY A 479 47.71 -19.13 37.63
N GLU A 480 48.64 -18.17 37.54
CA GLU A 480 48.33 -16.74 37.62
C GLU A 480 48.06 -16.13 36.24
N VAL A 481 47.11 -15.19 36.19
CA VAL A 481 46.88 -14.30 35.05
C VAL A 481 47.11 -12.85 35.48
N VAL A 482 47.99 -12.15 34.76
CA VAL A 482 48.36 -10.76 35.04
C VAL A 482 48.10 -9.90 33.82
N TYR A 483 47.47 -8.75 34.04
CA TYR A 483 47.23 -7.75 33.01
C TYR A 483 48.17 -6.57 33.21
N GLY A 484 49.09 -6.39 32.26
CA GLY A 484 50.06 -5.30 32.28
C GLY A 484 49.79 -4.28 31.18
N ARG A 485 50.05 -3.01 31.47
CA ARG A 485 49.95 -1.93 30.47
C ARG A 485 51.33 -1.65 29.88
N LEU A 486 51.51 -2.07 28.63
CA LEU A 486 52.71 -1.82 27.85
C LEU A 486 52.66 -0.42 27.24
N THR A 487 53.70 0.38 27.47
CA THR A 487 53.90 1.70 26.85
C THR A 487 55.02 1.62 25.81
N SER A 488 55.09 2.56 24.87
CA SER A 488 56.01 2.48 23.74
C SER A 488 57.46 2.49 24.22
N GLY A 489 58.23 1.51 23.74
CA GLY A 489 59.64 1.32 24.13
C GLY A 489 59.85 0.84 25.57
N SER A 490 58.80 0.48 26.30
CA SER A 490 58.89 -0.17 27.62
C SER A 490 58.70 -1.68 27.52
N ASN A 491 59.05 -2.39 28.58
CA ASN A 491 58.84 -3.82 28.72
C ASN A 491 58.12 -4.09 30.05
N LEU A 492 57.24 -5.09 30.06
CA LEU A 492 56.69 -5.65 31.30
C LEU A 492 57.65 -6.71 31.80
N VAL A 493 58.07 -6.61 33.06
CA VAL A 493 59.10 -7.51 33.62
C VAL A 493 58.57 -8.21 34.86
N TYR A 494 58.43 -9.52 34.77
CA TYR A 494 57.92 -10.39 35.83
C TYR A 494 58.97 -11.39 36.30
N GLN A 495 58.85 -11.87 37.53
CA GLN A 495 59.72 -12.88 38.11
C GLN A 495 58.92 -14.13 38.47
N LEU A 496 59.14 -15.21 37.74
CA LEU A 496 58.57 -16.53 38.04
C LEU A 496 59.49 -17.27 39.01
N VAL A 497 58.97 -17.62 40.19
CA VAL A 497 59.69 -18.41 41.20
C VAL A 497 59.13 -19.82 41.26
N LEU A 498 59.97 -20.81 41.00
CA LEU A 498 59.60 -22.23 41.05
C LEU A 498 60.30 -22.94 42.20
N GLU A 499 59.53 -23.58 43.08
CA GLU A 499 60.07 -24.41 44.17
C GLU A 499 60.38 -25.85 43.72
N THR A 500 59.71 -26.32 42.68
CA THR A 500 59.84 -27.67 42.13
C THR A 500 59.93 -27.61 40.61
N ALA A 501 60.71 -28.51 40.03
CA ALA A 501 60.79 -28.61 38.58
C ALA A 501 59.43 -28.98 37.98
N ARG A 502 59.06 -28.35 36.87
CA ARG A 502 57.79 -28.58 36.15
C ARG A 502 57.85 -28.06 34.72
N ASP A 503 56.94 -28.52 33.89
CA ASP A 503 56.61 -27.82 32.65
C ASP A 503 55.86 -26.53 32.98
N VAL A 504 56.14 -25.47 32.22
CA VAL A 504 55.46 -24.18 32.34
C VAL A 504 55.09 -23.73 30.93
N VAL A 505 53.87 -23.25 30.78
CA VAL A 505 53.38 -22.60 29.57
C VAL A 505 53.16 -21.12 29.88
N ILE A 506 53.89 -20.24 29.21
CA ILE A 506 53.76 -18.80 29.36
C ILE A 506 53.16 -18.26 28.08
N GLU A 507 52.03 -17.58 28.20
CA GLU A 507 51.29 -17.02 27.07
C GLU A 507 51.11 -15.52 27.25
N SER A 508 51.46 -14.74 26.24
CA SER A 508 51.11 -13.32 26.17
C SER A 508 50.14 -13.06 25.03
N THR A 509 49.00 -12.43 25.32
CA THR A 509 48.01 -12.03 24.31
C THR A 509 47.63 -10.57 24.45
N SER A 510 47.33 -9.93 23.32
CA SER A 510 46.79 -8.58 23.26
C SER A 510 46.04 -8.38 21.95
N GLY A 511 44.93 -7.63 21.98
CA GLY A 511 44.23 -7.21 20.77
C GLY A 511 44.88 -6.02 20.05
N SER A 512 45.84 -5.32 20.69
CA SER A 512 46.45 -4.11 20.11
C SER A 512 47.98 -4.15 20.05
N VAL A 513 48.59 -5.21 20.59
CA VAL A 513 50.04 -5.35 20.70
C VAL A 513 50.45 -6.69 20.11
N ASP A 514 51.33 -6.62 19.11
CA ASP A 514 52.10 -7.78 18.65
C ASP A 514 53.16 -8.10 19.70
N THR A 515 52.93 -9.15 20.50
CA THR A 515 53.73 -9.39 21.70
C THR A 515 55.05 -10.06 21.35
N ILE A 516 56.08 -9.81 22.15
CA ILE A 516 57.33 -10.59 22.15
C ILE A 516 57.56 -11.05 23.56
N LEU A 517 57.61 -12.36 23.76
CA LEU A 517 57.82 -13.01 25.03
C LEU A 517 59.25 -13.52 25.14
N SER A 518 59.94 -13.20 26.23
CA SER A 518 61.30 -13.64 26.53
C SER A 518 61.38 -14.23 27.93
N LEU A 519 62.00 -15.41 28.07
CA LEU A 519 62.21 -16.12 29.32
C LEU A 519 63.70 -16.32 29.57
N MET A 520 64.22 -15.79 30.68
CA MET A 520 65.63 -15.84 31.04
C MET A 520 65.84 -16.27 32.49
N GLY A 521 66.80 -17.15 32.76
CA GLY A 521 67.16 -17.54 34.14
C GLY A 521 67.67 -18.97 34.23
N ASN A 522 68.53 -19.26 35.21
CA ASN A 522 69.05 -20.63 35.45
C ASN A 522 69.60 -21.34 34.20
N GLY A 523 70.21 -20.61 33.26
CA GLY A 523 70.73 -21.15 32.00
C GLY A 523 69.70 -21.31 30.87
N VAL A 524 68.44 -20.94 31.11
CA VAL A 524 67.39 -20.80 30.09
C VAL A 524 67.45 -19.39 29.50
N SER A 525 67.32 -19.32 28.18
CA SER A 525 67.20 -18.08 27.39
C SER A 525 66.39 -18.41 26.15
N GLU A 526 65.09 -18.18 26.22
CA GLU A 526 64.13 -18.47 25.15
C GLU A 526 63.39 -17.19 24.78
N GLN A 527 63.03 -17.03 23.52
CA GLN A 527 62.21 -15.92 23.04
C GLN A 527 61.27 -16.44 21.95
N ASN A 528 60.04 -15.96 21.96
CA ASN A 528 59.03 -16.23 20.95
C ASN A 528 58.18 -14.97 20.75
N ASP A 529 57.96 -14.59 19.51
CA ASP A 529 57.10 -13.48 19.10
C ASP A 529 55.77 -13.97 18.53
N ASP A 530 55.68 -15.18 18.00
CA ASP A 530 54.45 -15.73 17.40
C ASP A 530 54.06 -17.12 17.92
N ALA A 531 52.77 -17.28 18.22
CA ALA A 531 52.13 -18.58 18.44
C ALA A 531 51.00 -18.77 17.41
N GLY A 532 51.08 -19.84 16.63
CA GLY A 532 50.21 -20.04 15.45
C GLY A 532 48.70 -20.14 15.71
N ASP A 533 48.29 -20.31 16.96
CA ASP A 533 46.90 -20.35 17.43
C ASP A 533 46.46 -19.10 18.21
N MET A 534 47.32 -18.06 18.29
CA MET A 534 47.09 -16.89 19.16
C MET A 534 47.18 -15.55 18.41
N GLY A 535 47.16 -15.57 17.07
CA GLY A 535 47.30 -14.37 16.23
C GLY A 535 48.64 -13.67 16.48
N HIS A 536 48.58 -12.45 17.01
CA HIS A 536 49.72 -11.61 17.41
C HIS A 536 50.24 -11.89 18.84
N GLY A 537 49.77 -12.98 19.46
CA GLY A 537 50.23 -13.46 20.75
C GLY A 537 51.46 -14.37 20.66
N SER A 538 52.16 -14.52 21.78
CA SER A 538 53.37 -15.33 21.89
C SER A 538 53.23 -16.42 22.96
N ARG A 539 53.91 -17.56 22.77
CA ARG A 539 53.89 -18.68 23.72
C ARG A 539 55.30 -19.26 23.92
N ILE A 540 55.69 -19.46 25.17
CA ILE A 540 56.87 -20.25 25.54
C ILE A 540 56.41 -21.45 26.38
N GLN A 541 56.71 -22.66 25.91
CA GLN A 541 56.53 -23.89 26.67
C GLN A 541 57.88 -24.49 27.03
N ARG A 542 58.16 -24.67 28.33
CA ARG A 542 59.47 -25.18 28.77
C ARG A 542 59.40 -25.94 30.10
N TYR A 543 60.17 -27.03 30.19
CA TYR A 543 60.52 -27.65 31.46
C TYR A 543 61.57 -26.82 32.19
N LEU A 544 61.23 -26.34 33.39
CA LEU A 544 62.06 -25.48 34.21
C LEU A 544 62.43 -26.19 35.53
N GLU A 545 63.69 -26.05 35.95
CA GLU A 545 64.17 -26.50 37.25
C GLU A 545 63.81 -25.50 38.35
N PRO A 546 63.90 -25.84 39.66
CA PRO A 546 63.64 -24.90 40.72
C PRO A 546 64.55 -23.66 40.64
N GLY A 547 63.97 -22.49 40.85
CA GLY A 547 64.68 -21.21 40.94
C GLY A 547 63.88 -20.05 40.36
N THR A 548 64.58 -18.97 40.01
CA THR A 548 63.95 -17.71 39.59
C THR A 548 64.23 -17.44 38.12
N TYR A 549 63.17 -17.13 37.39
CA TYR A 549 63.19 -16.80 35.97
C TYR A 549 62.58 -15.42 35.75
N GLU A 550 63.18 -14.63 34.89
CA GLU A 550 62.65 -13.35 34.42
C GLU A 550 61.83 -13.58 33.15
N ILE A 551 60.59 -13.11 33.17
CA ILE A 551 59.68 -13.07 32.02
C ILE A 551 59.61 -11.61 31.57
N ASN A 552 59.98 -11.36 30.32
CA ASN A 552 59.93 -10.05 29.71
C ASN A 552 58.93 -10.07 28.56
N VAL A 553 57.98 -9.14 28.59
CA VAL A 553 57.02 -8.94 27.50
C VAL A 553 57.24 -7.56 26.89
N SER A 554 57.49 -7.52 25.59
CA SER A 554 57.62 -6.28 24.81
C SER A 554 56.73 -6.32 23.57
N SER A 555 56.78 -5.27 22.75
CA SER A 555 56.03 -5.18 21.49
C SER A 555 56.96 -5.32 20.28
N TYR A 556 56.53 -6.09 19.29
CA TYR A 556 57.03 -6.00 17.92
C TYR A 556 56.45 -4.74 17.27
N GLY A 557 57.30 -3.82 16.82
CA GLY A 557 56.88 -2.55 16.21
C GLY A 557 56.62 -1.37 17.18
N GLY A 558 56.57 -1.61 18.49
CA GLY A 558 56.49 -0.54 19.50
C GLY A 558 55.09 -0.04 19.84
N ASN A 559 54.08 -0.87 19.55
CA ASN A 559 52.68 -0.62 19.86
C ASN A 559 52.46 -0.59 21.38
N GLU A 560 51.46 0.19 21.80
CA GLU A 560 51.06 0.31 23.20
C GLU A 560 49.73 -0.42 23.43
N GLY A 561 49.51 -0.91 24.64
CA GLY A 561 48.25 -1.59 24.95
C GLY A 561 48.25 -2.36 26.25
N SER A 562 47.11 -2.98 26.51
CA SER A 562 46.98 -3.96 27.59
C SER A 562 47.44 -5.32 27.09
N VAL A 563 48.28 -5.99 27.86
CA VAL A 563 48.78 -7.35 27.57
C VAL A 563 48.35 -8.26 28.70
N ARG A 564 47.69 -9.37 28.33
CA ARG A 564 47.34 -10.47 29.23
C ARG A 564 48.50 -11.46 29.23
N LEU A 565 49.08 -11.72 30.40
CA LEU A 565 50.09 -12.74 30.64
C LEU A 565 49.48 -13.87 31.46
N ALA A 566 49.43 -15.08 30.91
CA ALA A 566 48.98 -16.28 31.62
C ALA A 566 50.15 -17.26 31.82
N ILE A 567 50.23 -17.83 33.01
CA ILE A 567 51.27 -18.80 33.39
C ILE A 567 50.59 -20.12 33.74
N GLY A 568 50.58 -21.06 32.81
CA GLY A 568 50.06 -22.42 33.00
C GLY A 568 51.11 -23.40 33.55
N ASP A 569 50.61 -24.53 34.05
CA ASP A 569 51.37 -25.73 34.46
C ASP A 569 51.31 -26.83 33.39
#